data_AF-A0A7H4MJP1-F1
#
_entry.id   AF-A0A7H4MJP1-F1
#
_cell.length_a   1.000
_cell.length_b   1.000
_cell.length_c   1.000
_cell.angle_alpha   90.00
_cell.angle_beta   90.00
_cell.angle_gamma   90.00
#
_symmetry.space_group_name_H-M   'P 1'
#
loop_
_entity.id
_entity.type
_entity.pdbx_description
1 polymer ?
#
loop_
_entity_poly.entity_id
_entity_poly.type
_entity_poly.pdbx_seq_one_letter_code
_entity_poly.pdbx_strand_id
1 'polypeptide(L)'
;MAAERLCQEFSSCEALDRWIALYVQLIVTKRGLASVLHSGESAYADLPAYFETRLVSSLEKLLPHVTGNIRDNTLATDILRGIALLCAPAAKGDLLQTQRLVKLFLKGIRAGDDIHGD
;
A
#
# COMPACT_ATOMS: atom_id res chain seq x y z
N MET A 1 -4.35 15.59 6.07
CA MET A 1 -3.44 14.71 5.30
C MET A 1 -4.24 13.98 4.21
N ALA A 2 -3.59 13.33 3.22
CA ALA A 2 -4.30 12.71 2.08
C ALA A 2 -5.38 11.69 2.51
N ALA A 3 -5.14 10.91 3.56
CA ALA A 3 -6.13 9.97 4.12
C ALA A 3 -7.42 10.66 4.59
N GLU A 4 -7.31 11.72 5.38
CA GLU A 4 -8.46 12.48 5.90
C GLU A 4 -9.28 13.09 4.77
N ARG A 5 -8.63 13.64 3.74
CA ARG A 5 -9.33 14.17 2.56
C ARG A 5 -10.08 13.07 1.81
N LEU A 6 -9.45 11.92 1.59
CA LEU A 6 -10.06 10.81 0.87
C LEU A 6 -11.28 10.24 1.61
N CYS A 7 -11.25 10.18 2.95
CA CYS A 7 -12.42 9.78 3.75
C CYS A 7 -13.59 10.75 3.69
N GLN A 8 -13.34 12.04 3.42
CA GLN A 8 -14.41 13.04 3.29
C GLN A 8 -15.06 12.99 1.91
N GLU A 9 -14.32 12.56 0.88
CA GLU A 9 -14.74 12.61 -0.51
C GLU A 9 -15.28 11.27 -1.04
N PHE A 10 -14.93 10.14 -0.41
CA PHE A 10 -15.23 8.80 -0.92
C PHE A 10 -15.70 7.85 0.17
N SER A 11 -16.36 6.75 -0.23
CA SER A 11 -16.65 5.64 0.69
C SER A 11 -15.34 5.07 1.27
N SER A 12 -15.38 4.46 2.46
CA SER A 12 -14.17 3.94 3.12
C SER A 12 -13.34 3.00 2.25
N CYS A 13 -13.99 2.13 1.47
CA CYS A 13 -13.33 1.21 0.54
C CYS A 13 -12.62 1.94 -0.59
N GLU A 14 -13.28 2.93 -1.19
CA GLU A 14 -12.71 3.76 -2.26
C GLU A 14 -11.59 4.67 -1.74
N ALA A 15 -11.75 5.22 -0.53
CA ALA A 15 -10.73 6.03 0.13
C ALA A 15 -9.45 5.21 0.35
N LEU A 16 -9.58 3.96 0.81
CA LEU A 16 -8.45 3.03 0.96
C LEU A 16 -7.79 2.71 -0.38
N ASP A 17 -8.57 2.39 -1.42
CA ASP A 17 -8.02 2.07 -2.75
C ASP A 17 -7.24 3.25 -3.34
N ARG A 18 -7.77 4.47 -3.19
CA ARG A 18 -7.11 5.69 -3.64
C ARG A 18 -5.87 6.00 -2.82
N TRP A 19 -5.92 5.83 -1.50
CA TRP A 19 -4.77 6.05 -0.62
C TRP A 19 -3.62 5.11 -0.98
N ILE A 20 -3.93 3.84 -1.26
CA ILE A 20 -2.92 2.85 -1.67
C ILE A 20 -2.39 3.16 -3.07
N ALA A 21 -3.22 3.60 -4.00
CA ALA A 21 -2.75 4.04 -5.32
C ALA A 21 -1.73 5.20 -5.20
N LEU A 22 -1.96 6.17 -4.31
CA LEU A 22 -1.02 7.25 -4.03
C LEU A 22 0.29 6.72 -3.41
N TYR A 23 0.19 5.77 -2.48
CA TYR A 23 1.37 5.13 -1.89
C TYR A 23 2.19 4.38 -2.94
N VAL A 24 1.56 3.59 -3.82
CA VAL A 24 2.24 2.90 -4.93
C VAL A 24 2.95 3.89 -5.85
N GLN A 25 2.28 4.99 -6.22
CA GLN A 25 2.90 6.04 -7.04
C GLN A 25 4.14 6.63 -6.36
N LEU A 26 4.05 6.99 -5.07
CA LEU A 26 5.18 7.51 -4.29
C LEU A 26 6.39 6.57 -4.34
N ILE A 27 6.15 5.27 -4.15
CA ILE A 27 7.20 4.24 -4.14
C ILE A 27 7.88 4.14 -5.50
N VAL A 28 7.08 4.02 -6.57
CA VAL A 28 7.59 3.86 -7.93
C VAL A 28 8.38 5.10 -8.33
N THR A 29 7.88 6.30 -8.04
CA THR A 29 8.59 7.56 -8.30
C THR A 29 9.92 7.61 -7.55
N LYS A 30 9.94 7.30 -6.25
CA LYS A 30 11.18 7.33 -5.44
C LYS A 30 12.20 6.31 -5.92
N ARG A 31 11.77 5.10 -6.27
CA ARG A 31 12.65 4.05 -6.82
C ARG A 31 13.17 4.38 -8.21
N GLY A 32 12.34 4.97 -9.07
CA GLY A 32 12.76 5.47 -10.38
C GLY A 32 13.88 6.49 -10.23
N LEU A 33 13.72 7.46 -9.32
CA LEU A 33 14.76 8.44 -9.00
C LEU A 33 16.06 7.78 -8.50
N ALA A 34 15.97 6.84 -7.54
CA ALA A 34 17.14 6.13 -7.02
C ALA A 34 17.88 5.31 -8.10
N SER A 35 17.14 4.69 -9.02
CA SER A 35 17.72 3.92 -10.14
C SER A 35 18.49 4.81 -11.12
N VAL A 36 17.99 6.01 -11.41
CA VAL A 36 18.68 7.00 -12.25
C VAL A 36 19.95 7.50 -11.57
N LEU A 37 19.91 7.66 -10.25
CA LEU A 37 21.03 8.12 -9.44
C LEU A 37 22.05 7.01 -9.10
N HIS A 38 21.95 5.81 -9.72
CA HIS A 38 22.79 4.63 -9.41
C HIS A 38 22.87 4.29 -7.91
N SER A 39 21.91 4.76 -7.11
CA SER A 39 21.83 4.57 -5.66
C SER A 39 21.00 3.32 -5.41
N GLY A 40 21.56 2.19 -5.84
CA GLY A 40 20.81 0.99 -6.26
C GLY A 40 20.06 0.20 -5.19
N GLU A 41 20.20 0.47 -3.88
CA GLU A 41 19.74 -0.50 -2.88
C GLU A 41 18.81 0.00 -1.76
N SER A 42 18.57 1.31 -1.60
CA SER A 42 17.86 1.79 -0.39
C SER A 42 16.71 2.78 -0.64
N ALA A 43 16.05 2.75 -1.80
CA ALA A 43 14.86 3.60 -1.99
C ALA A 43 13.78 3.36 -0.92
N TYR A 44 13.76 2.16 -0.31
CA TYR A 44 12.91 1.80 0.82
C TYR A 44 13.59 1.80 2.19
N ALA A 45 14.86 1.42 2.28
CA ALA A 45 15.56 1.46 3.57
C ALA A 45 15.85 2.91 4.03
N ASP A 46 15.79 3.88 3.10
CA ASP A 46 15.90 5.32 3.40
C ASP A 46 14.53 6.03 3.43
N LEU A 47 13.42 5.36 3.76
CA LEU A 47 12.26 6.11 4.24
C LEU A 47 12.64 6.59 5.64
N PRO A 48 12.77 7.92 5.89
CA PRO A 48 13.02 8.40 7.24
C PRO A 48 11.95 7.79 8.16
N ALA A 49 12.34 7.23 9.31
CA ALA A 49 11.42 6.53 10.21
C ALA A 49 10.13 7.33 10.48
N TYR A 50 10.24 8.66 10.52
CA TYR A 50 9.11 9.59 10.61
C TYR A 50 8.05 9.44 9.50
N PHE A 51 8.49 9.24 8.26
CA PHE A 51 7.64 9.06 7.10
C PHE A 51 6.90 7.73 7.17
N GLU A 52 7.60 6.67 7.61
CA GLU A 52 7.01 5.35 7.86
C GLU A 52 5.95 5.42 8.96
N THR A 53 6.25 6.04 10.11
CA THR A 53 5.27 6.22 11.20
C THR A 53 4.02 6.96 10.75
N ARG A 54 4.14 8.00 9.92
CA ARG A 54 2.98 8.72 9.38
C ARG A 54 2.15 7.89 8.40
N LEU A 55 2.79 7.06 7.58
CA LEU A 55 2.10 6.17 6.65
C LEU A 55 1.33 5.08 7.40
N VAL A 56 1.98 4.46 8.39
CA VAL A 56 1.37 3.47 9.29
C VAL A 56 0.16 4.09 9.99
N SER A 57 0.33 5.22 10.67
CA SER A 57 -0.75 5.89 11.39
C SER A 57 -1.90 6.33 10.48
N SER A 58 -1.61 6.71 9.24
CA SER A 58 -2.67 7.04 8.27
C SER A 58 -3.48 5.82 7.88
N LEU A 59 -2.81 4.68 7.63
CA LEU A 59 -3.48 3.44 7.26
C LEU A 59 -4.26 2.84 8.44
N GLU A 60 -3.72 2.90 9.66
CA GLU A 60 -4.42 2.50 10.89
C GLU A 60 -5.71 3.29 11.14
N LYS A 61 -5.78 4.54 10.68
CA LYS A 61 -7.02 5.34 10.75
C LYS A 61 -8.02 4.93 9.67
N LEU A 62 -7.57 4.43 8.51
CA LEU A 62 -8.44 4.05 7.40
C LEU A 62 -9.05 2.65 7.61
N LEU A 63 -8.24 1.70 8.05
CA LEU A 63 -8.62 0.28 8.14
C LEU A 63 -9.90 0.02 8.94
N PRO A 64 -10.13 0.61 10.14
CA PRO A 64 -11.32 0.34 10.95
C PRO A 64 -12.64 0.77 10.31
N HIS A 65 -12.59 1.68 9.32
CA HIS A 65 -13.78 2.20 8.66
C HIS A 65 -14.16 1.42 7.40
N VAL A 66 -13.28 0.53 6.92
CA VAL A 66 -13.52 -0.28 5.73
C VAL A 66 -14.41 -1.45 6.10
N THR A 67 -15.57 -1.55 5.46
CA THR A 67 -16.52 -2.63 5.66
C THR A 67 -16.16 -3.83 4.77
N GLY A 68 -16.39 -5.04 5.29
CA GLY A 68 -15.91 -6.29 4.70
C GLY A 68 -14.71 -6.81 5.50
N ASN A 69 -14.70 -8.10 5.81
CA ASN A 69 -13.75 -8.78 6.70
C ASN A 69 -12.29 -8.54 6.28
N ILE A 70 -11.73 -7.39 6.63
CA ILE A 70 -10.29 -7.24 6.76
C ILE A 70 -9.92 -8.21 7.87
N ARG A 71 -9.15 -9.25 7.53
CA ARG A 71 -8.71 -10.27 8.48
C ARG A 71 -8.23 -9.57 9.77
N ASP A 72 -8.82 -9.93 10.91
CA ASP A 72 -8.66 -9.24 12.20
C ASP A 72 -7.19 -9.09 12.66
N ASN A 73 -6.28 -9.89 12.08
CA ASN A 73 -4.84 -9.85 12.37
C ASN A 73 -4.00 -9.13 11.29
N THR A 74 -4.60 -8.31 10.42
CA THR A 74 -3.86 -7.59 9.37
C THR A 74 -3.32 -6.28 9.93
N LEU A 75 -2.00 -6.23 10.16
CA LEU A 75 -1.35 -5.01 10.62
C LEU A 75 -1.12 -4.03 9.46
N ALA A 76 -1.30 -2.73 9.72
CA ALA A 76 -1.00 -1.69 8.73
C ALA A 76 0.46 -1.77 8.23
N THR A 77 1.39 -2.12 9.12
CA THR A 77 2.80 -2.35 8.77
C THR A 77 2.99 -3.47 7.75
N ASP A 78 2.24 -4.56 7.87
CA ASP A 78 2.34 -5.71 6.96
C ASP A 78 1.76 -5.38 5.58
N ILE A 79 0.67 -4.61 5.53
CA ILE A 79 0.09 -4.11 4.27
C ILE A 79 1.11 -3.23 3.54
N LEU A 80 1.69 -2.26 4.24
CA LEU A 80 2.67 -1.35 3.67
C LEU A 80 3.90 -2.10 3.17
N ARG A 81 4.42 -3.03 3.97
CA ARG A 81 5.58 -3.85 3.61
C ARG A 81 5.28 -4.78 2.44
N GLY A 82 4.10 -5.41 2.41
CA GLY A 82 3.65 -6.25 1.29
C GLY A 82 3.59 -5.48 -0.02
N ILE A 83 2.95 -4.30 -0.01
CA ILE A 83 2.90 -3.42 -1.19
C ILE A 83 4.30 -2.96 -1.61
N ALA A 84 5.16 -2.60 -0.66
CA ALA A 84 6.53 -2.20 -0.94
C ALA A 84 7.32 -3.28 -1.67
N LEU A 85 7.18 -4.55 -1.25
CA LEU A 85 7.81 -5.71 -1.88
C LEU A 85 7.25 -5.96 -3.28
N LEU A 86 5.92 -5.89 -3.46
CA LEU A 86 5.28 -6.03 -4.77
C LEU A 86 5.70 -4.94 -5.76
N CYS A 87 6.02 -3.75 -5.27
CA CYS A 87 6.54 -2.65 -6.08
C CYS A 87 8.05 -2.75 -6.37
N ALA A 88 8.79 -3.73 -5.82
CA ALA A 88 10.24 -3.83 -6.02
C ALA A 88 10.64 -4.18 -7.47
N PRO A 89 9.96 -5.13 -8.17
CA PRO A 89 10.23 -5.42 -9.58
C PRO A 89 9.85 -4.25 -10.51
N ALA A 90 8.94 -3.36 -10.08
CA ALA A 90 8.40 -2.25 -10.87
C ALA A 90 9.47 -1.27 -11.38
N ALA A 91 10.62 -1.19 -10.69
CA ALA A 91 11.75 -0.37 -11.11
C ALA A 91 12.30 -0.77 -12.50
N LYS A 92 11.96 -1.97 -13.00
CA LYS A 92 12.41 -2.50 -14.29
C LYS A 92 11.32 -2.57 -15.39
N GLY A 93 10.11 -2.04 -15.16
CA GLY A 93 9.27 -1.59 -16.30
C GLY A 93 7.86 -2.18 -16.50
N ASP A 94 7.09 -2.52 -15.47
CA ASP A 94 5.63 -2.64 -15.66
C ASP A 94 4.83 -2.13 -14.45
N LEU A 95 4.49 -0.84 -14.50
CA LEU A 95 3.61 -0.19 -13.52
C LEU A 95 2.21 -0.82 -13.53
N LEU A 96 1.71 -1.27 -14.69
CA LEU A 96 0.41 -1.92 -14.79
C LEU A 96 0.42 -3.28 -14.10
N GLN A 97 1.49 -4.07 -14.24
CA GLN A 97 1.66 -5.31 -13.49
C GLN A 97 1.68 -5.06 -11.99
N THR A 98 2.41 -4.05 -11.55
CA THR A 98 2.50 -3.67 -10.13
C THR A 98 1.12 -3.28 -9.58
N GLN A 99 0.39 -2.44 -10.30
CA GLN A 99 -0.97 -2.04 -9.93
C GLN A 99 -1.92 -3.25 -9.89
N ARG A 100 -1.82 -4.19 -10.84
CA ARG A 100 -2.60 -5.44 -10.83
C ARG A 100 -2.30 -6.29 -9.60
N LEU A 101 -1.03 -6.51 -9.27
CA LEU A 101 -0.63 -7.32 -8.11
C LEU A 101 -1.05 -6.68 -6.79
N VAL A 102 -0.92 -5.35 -6.65
CA VAL A 102 -1.40 -4.63 -5.46
C VAL A 102 -2.92 -4.74 -5.32
N LYS A 103 -3.68 -4.60 -6.42
CA LYS A 103 -5.14 -4.81 -6.39
C LYS A 103 -5.51 -6.23 -5.93
N LEU A 104 -4.80 -7.25 -6.41
CA LEU A 104 -5.02 -8.64 -5.99
C LEU A 104 -4.71 -8.85 -4.51
N PHE A 105 -3.60 -8.28 -4.03
CA PHE A 105 -3.22 -8.32 -2.62
C PHE A 105 -4.29 -7.68 -1.71
N LEU A 106 -4.81 -6.51 -2.09
CA LEU A 106 -5.88 -5.85 -1.33
C LEU A 106 -7.20 -6.60 -1.37
N LYS A 107 -7.53 -7.20 -2.52
CA LYS A 107 -8.70 -8.05 -2.63
C LYS A 107 -8.57 -9.27 -1.70
N GLY A 108 -7.38 -9.88 -1.62
CA GLY A 108 -7.11 -10.99 -0.70
C GLY A 108 -7.23 -10.60 0.77
N ILE A 109 -6.77 -9.40 1.16
CA ILE A 109 -6.91 -8.89 2.54
C ILE A 109 -8.38 -8.68 2.93
N ARG A 110 -9.20 -8.21 1.98
CA ARG A 110 -10.63 -7.89 2.20
C ARG A 110 -11.56 -9.09 2.13
N ALA A 111 -11.15 -10.18 1.48
CA ALA A 111 -11.95 -11.38 1.28
C ALA A 111 -11.84 -12.35 2.48
N GLY A 112 -11.64 -11.84 3.70
CA GLY A 112 -11.33 -12.62 4.91
C GLY A 112 -12.06 -13.97 4.97
N ASP A 113 -11.25 -15.04 4.88
CA ASP A 113 -11.60 -16.46 4.88
C ASP A 113 -12.99 -16.84 4.32
N ASP A 114 -13.10 -16.85 2.99
CA ASP A 114 -13.92 -17.85 2.27
C ASP A 114 -13.14 -19.17 2.03
N ILE A 115 -12.10 -19.46 2.82
CA ILE A 115 -11.53 -20.81 2.89
C ILE A 115 -12.35 -21.59 3.92
N HIS A 116 -13.59 -21.88 3.55
CA HIS A 116 -14.33 -22.96 4.20
C HIS A 116 -13.55 -24.25 3.94
N GLY A 117 -13.11 -24.89 5.01
CA GLY A 117 -12.32 -26.11 4.95
C GLY A 117 -13.04 -27.23 4.20
N ASP A 118 -12.23 -28.04 3.54
CA ASP A 118 -12.49 -29.46 3.29
C ASP A 118 -11.23 -30.23 3.71
#